data_AF-A0A5M8QUY5-F1
#
_entry.id   AF-A0A5M8QUY5-F1
#
_cell.length_a   1.000
_cell.length_b   1.000
_cell.length_c   1.000
_cell.angle_alpha   90.00
_cell.angle_beta   90.00
_cell.angle_gamma   90.00
#
_symmetry.space_group_name_H-M   'P 1'
#
loop_
_entity.id
_entity.type
_entity.pdbx_description
1 polymer ?
#
loop_
_entity_poly.entity_id
_entity_poly.type
_entity_poly.pdbx_seq_one_letter_code
_entity_poly.pdbx_strand_id
1 'polypeptide(L)'
;MDIDSTYSNSVGRSFFEEHWSRHARLFGKEVLVVSKAYEDAAVRASDKLYNLVESIREKKEFNLSIQGSYIVKSVMFMCDLRFDNTDGFEGVLYIFLPNGIPYGYISLPEGRIWVSKDSDVNIQDTTDLLGYFCSLVDMIFVIKLFQLYADSELKVVKPNQTLKKLDLGYIKNESPFEITYLNSNWFTTLVRSEGFEVRGHFRLQPKKVDGEWTKELIWISDFVKSGYTSKSKI
;
A
#
# COMPACT_ATOMS: atom_id res chain seq x y z
N MET A 1 -30.63 -2.41 -4.42
CA MET A 1 -29.22 -2.70 -4.75
C MET A 1 -29.27 -3.60 -5.97
N ASP A 2 -28.90 -3.08 -7.15
CA ASP A 2 -29.10 -3.78 -8.42
C ASP A 2 -27.77 -4.31 -8.94
N ILE A 3 -27.69 -5.63 -9.14
CA ILE A 3 -26.56 -6.28 -9.79
C ILE A 3 -26.84 -6.23 -11.30
N ASP A 4 -26.37 -5.18 -11.97
CA ASP A 4 -26.65 -4.96 -13.40
C ASP A 4 -25.56 -5.59 -14.29
N SER A 5 -25.98 -6.57 -15.10
CA SER A 5 -25.13 -7.51 -15.84
C SER A 5 -24.68 -7.02 -17.22
N THR A 6 -25.02 -5.80 -17.65
CA THR A 6 -24.53 -5.26 -18.93
C THR A 6 -24.15 -3.78 -18.85
N TYR A 7 -22.84 -3.50 -18.86
CA TYR A 7 -22.25 -2.14 -18.77
C TYR A 7 -22.79 -1.15 -19.82
N SER A 8 -23.26 -1.60 -20.99
CA SER A 8 -23.55 -0.70 -22.12
C SER A 8 -24.87 0.07 -22.01
N ASN A 9 -25.88 -0.43 -21.29
CA ASN A 9 -27.24 0.15 -21.19
C ASN A 9 -27.79 0.21 -19.74
N SER A 10 -26.94 0.03 -18.74
CA SER A 10 -27.35 -0.12 -17.34
C SER A 10 -27.54 1.21 -16.61
N VAL A 11 -28.43 1.19 -15.61
CA VAL A 11 -28.53 2.25 -14.58
C VAL A 11 -27.18 2.47 -13.88
N GLY A 12 -26.36 1.40 -13.81
CA GLY A 12 -25.00 1.46 -13.29
C GLY A 12 -24.06 2.33 -14.12
N ARG A 13 -24.18 2.36 -15.45
CA ARG A 13 -23.35 3.22 -16.30
C ARG A 13 -23.70 4.69 -16.18
N SER A 14 -24.98 5.04 -16.21
CA SER A 14 -25.39 6.44 -16.04
C SER A 14 -24.97 6.98 -14.68
N PHE A 15 -25.11 6.17 -13.62
CA PHE A 15 -24.59 6.53 -12.30
C PHE A 15 -23.07 6.67 -12.32
N PHE A 16 -22.36 5.69 -12.90
CA PHE A 16 -20.91 5.76 -13.03
C PHE A 16 -20.47 7.05 -13.72
N GLU A 17 -21.01 7.39 -14.89
CA GLU A 17 -20.61 8.58 -15.65
C GLU A 17 -20.89 9.89 -14.89
N GLU A 18 -22.07 10.01 -14.28
CA GLU A 18 -22.43 11.17 -13.46
C GLU A 18 -21.50 11.32 -12.26
N HIS A 19 -21.34 10.25 -11.47
CA HIS A 19 -20.57 10.27 -10.24
C HIS A 19 -19.07 10.41 -10.52
N TRP A 20 -18.56 9.71 -11.55
CA TRP A 20 -17.18 9.79 -11.99
C TRP A 20 -16.75 11.23 -12.24
N SER A 21 -17.59 12.02 -12.94
CA SER A 21 -17.28 13.42 -13.25
C SER A 21 -17.05 14.28 -11.99
N ARG A 22 -17.70 13.95 -10.86
CA ARG A 22 -17.56 14.68 -9.59
C ARG A 22 -16.24 14.38 -8.87
N HIS A 23 -15.79 13.14 -8.95
CA HIS A 23 -14.63 12.65 -8.20
C HIS A 23 -13.34 12.56 -9.03
N ALA A 24 -13.42 12.54 -10.36
CA ALA A 24 -12.27 12.34 -11.26
C ALA A 24 -11.08 13.25 -10.97
N ARG A 25 -11.32 14.51 -10.59
CA ARG A 25 -10.29 15.48 -10.22
C ARG A 25 -9.47 15.10 -8.98
N LEU A 26 -10.01 14.22 -8.13
CA LEU A 26 -9.38 13.77 -6.89
C LEU A 26 -8.44 12.59 -7.12
N PHE A 27 -8.70 11.76 -8.14
CA PHE A 27 -7.95 10.52 -8.39
C PHE A 27 -6.50 10.76 -8.79
N GLY A 28 -6.19 11.93 -9.35
CA GLY A 28 -4.82 12.36 -9.67
C GLY A 28 -4.09 13.10 -8.54
N LYS A 29 -4.74 13.36 -7.38
CA LYS A 29 -4.10 14.06 -6.26
C LYS A 29 -2.91 13.30 -5.69
N GLU A 30 -3.05 11.98 -5.61
CA GLU A 30 -2.04 11.06 -5.13
C GLU A 30 -2.12 9.81 -6.00
N VAL A 31 -1.00 9.35 -6.56
CA VAL A 31 -0.93 8.09 -7.33
C VAL A 31 0.09 7.19 -6.65
N LEU A 32 -0.38 6.18 -5.94
CA LEU A 32 0.44 5.27 -5.16
C LEU A 32 0.60 3.94 -5.88
N VAL A 33 1.84 3.47 -6.00
CA VAL A 33 2.13 2.09 -6.40
C VAL A 33 2.61 1.34 -5.18
N VAL A 34 1.82 0.37 -4.74
CA VAL A 34 2.05 -0.40 -3.52
C VAL A 34 2.83 -1.66 -3.86
N SER A 35 4.05 -1.76 -3.33
CA SER A 35 4.81 -3.01 -3.46
C SER A 35 4.24 -4.12 -2.59
N LYS A 36 4.46 -5.37 -2.98
CA LYS A 36 4.08 -6.53 -2.16
C LYS A 36 4.68 -6.48 -0.75
N ALA A 37 5.95 -6.08 -0.63
CA ALA A 37 6.61 -5.98 0.67
C ALA A 37 5.94 -4.93 1.59
N TYR A 38 5.46 -3.84 1.00
CA TYR A 38 4.70 -2.80 1.71
C TYR A 38 3.33 -3.30 2.13
N GLU A 39 2.58 -3.92 1.21
CA GLU A 39 1.28 -4.54 1.51
C GLU A 39 1.39 -5.56 2.65
N ASP A 40 2.36 -6.48 2.56
CA ASP A 40 2.59 -7.50 3.58
C ASP A 40 2.97 -6.88 4.95
N ALA A 41 3.70 -5.76 4.96
CA ALA A 41 4.04 -5.04 6.18
C ALA A 41 2.82 -4.34 6.79
N ALA A 42 2.01 -3.68 5.96
CA ALA A 42 0.77 -3.01 6.39
C ALA A 42 -0.22 -4.02 6.98
N VAL A 43 -0.41 -5.18 6.33
CA VAL A 43 -1.25 -6.27 6.83
C VAL A 43 -0.74 -6.82 8.16
N ARG A 44 0.57 -7.03 8.31
CA ARG A 44 1.13 -7.47 9.61
C ARG A 44 0.97 -6.45 10.74
N ALA A 45 0.78 -5.18 10.40
CA ALA A 45 0.57 -4.11 11.35
C ALA A 45 -0.91 -3.79 11.60
N SER A 46 -1.85 -4.42 10.88
CA SER A 46 -3.27 -4.05 10.87
C SER A 46 -3.86 -3.94 12.27
N ASP A 47 -3.68 -4.96 13.11
CA ASP A 47 -4.26 -4.99 14.46
C ASP A 47 -3.78 -3.83 15.32
N LYS A 48 -2.49 -3.47 15.20
CA LYS A 48 -1.91 -2.34 15.93
C LYS A 48 -2.43 -1.00 15.40
N LEU A 49 -2.62 -0.90 14.08
CA LEU A 49 -3.17 0.29 13.44
C LEU A 49 -4.63 0.50 13.82
N TYR A 50 -5.45 -0.56 13.83
CA TYR A 50 -6.84 -0.49 14.27
C TYR A 50 -6.94 -0.10 15.75
N ASN A 51 -6.14 -0.71 16.64
CA ASN A 51 -6.10 -0.31 18.05
C ASN A 51 -5.72 1.17 18.23
N LEU A 52 -4.80 1.67 17.41
CA LEU A 52 -4.45 3.09 17.40
C LEU A 52 -5.66 3.96 16.98
N VAL A 53 -6.32 3.61 15.88
CA VAL A 53 -7.51 4.34 15.40
C VAL A 53 -8.62 4.36 16.45
N GLU A 54 -8.92 3.22 17.08
CA GLU A 54 -9.91 3.15 18.16
C GLU A 54 -9.55 4.10 19.31
N SER A 55 -8.28 4.13 19.74
CA SER A 55 -7.84 5.06 20.78
C SER A 55 -7.94 6.55 20.39
N ILE A 56 -7.93 6.87 19.09
CA ILE A 56 -8.14 8.22 18.57
C ILE A 56 -9.64 8.54 18.47
N ARG A 57 -10.46 7.57 18.05
CA ARG A 57 -11.93 7.68 17.96
C ARG A 57 -12.57 7.89 19.32
N GLU A 58 -12.09 7.22 20.36
CA GLU A 58 -12.54 7.43 21.75
C GLU A 58 -12.41 8.89 22.21
N LYS A 59 -11.42 9.61 21.66
CA LYS A 59 -11.18 11.04 21.93
C LYS A 59 -12.01 11.95 21.03
N LYS A 60 -12.83 11.40 20.12
CA LYS A 60 -13.66 12.09 19.11
C LYS A 60 -12.86 12.96 18.13
N GLU A 61 -11.58 12.67 17.92
CA GLU A 61 -10.68 13.47 17.09
C GLU A 61 -10.34 12.80 15.75
N PHE A 62 -10.95 11.66 15.41
CA PHE A 62 -10.59 10.94 14.20
C PHE A 62 -11.30 11.52 12.97
N ASN A 63 -10.49 11.98 12.00
CA ASN A 63 -10.93 12.28 10.65
C ASN A 63 -9.82 11.89 9.67
N LEU A 64 -10.13 11.02 8.72
CA LEU A 64 -9.22 10.61 7.68
C LEU A 64 -9.90 10.69 6.32
N SER A 65 -9.25 11.37 5.37
CA SER A 65 -9.66 11.36 3.97
C SER A 65 -8.63 10.61 3.13
N ILE A 66 -9.12 9.68 2.32
CA ILE A 66 -8.32 8.90 1.37
C ILE A 66 -8.75 9.29 -0.04
N GLN A 67 -7.91 10.07 -0.71
CA GLN A 67 -8.17 10.59 -2.05
C GLN A 67 -7.00 10.29 -2.97
N GLY A 68 -7.28 9.70 -4.13
CA GLY A 68 -6.24 9.39 -5.11
C GLY A 68 -6.46 8.05 -5.80
N SER A 69 -5.37 7.54 -6.36
CA SER A 69 -5.29 6.26 -7.04
C SER A 69 -4.26 5.36 -6.37
N TYR A 70 -4.63 4.13 -6.07
CA TYR A 70 -3.79 3.11 -5.45
C TYR A 70 -3.68 1.93 -6.40
N ILE A 71 -2.46 1.57 -6.77
CA ILE A 71 -2.16 0.41 -7.62
C ILE A 71 -1.60 -0.68 -6.71
N VAL A 72 -2.41 -1.71 -6.45
CA VAL A 72 -2.09 -2.85 -5.58
C VAL A 72 -2.23 -4.12 -6.40
N LYS A 73 -1.17 -4.94 -6.49
CA LYS A 73 -1.16 -6.17 -7.31
C LYS A 73 -1.67 -5.95 -8.74
N SER A 74 -1.30 -4.82 -9.35
CA SER A 74 -1.71 -4.38 -10.69
C SER A 74 -3.19 -4.02 -10.85
N VAL A 75 -4.00 -4.13 -9.80
CA VAL A 75 -5.37 -3.61 -9.76
C VAL A 75 -5.33 -2.15 -9.33
N MET A 76 -6.08 -1.30 -10.01
CA MET A 76 -6.14 0.11 -9.72
C MET A 76 -7.43 0.42 -8.95
N PHE A 77 -7.26 1.06 -7.80
CA PHE A 77 -8.31 1.54 -6.92
C PHE A 77 -8.31 3.06 -6.97
N MET A 78 -9.40 3.66 -7.40
CA MET A 78 -9.57 5.11 -7.37
C MET A 78 -10.59 5.48 -6.31
N CYS A 79 -10.17 6.29 -5.35
CA CYS A 79 -10.95 6.51 -4.14
C CYS A 79 -11.12 8.00 -3.82
N ASP A 80 -12.28 8.32 -3.28
CA ASP A 80 -12.56 9.51 -2.49
C ASP A 80 -13.37 9.03 -1.30
N LEU A 81 -12.67 8.66 -0.22
CA LEU A 81 -13.24 8.07 0.98
C LEU A 81 -13.01 9.00 2.16
N ARG A 82 -13.97 9.06 3.06
CA ARG A 82 -13.94 9.83 4.30
C ARG A 82 -14.31 8.92 5.46
N PHE A 83 -13.46 8.92 6.45
CA PHE A 83 -13.66 8.19 7.70
C PHE A 83 -13.71 9.22 8.83
N ASP A 84 -14.65 9.04 9.73
CA ASP A 84 -14.84 9.88 10.89
C ASP A 84 -14.94 9.02 12.16
N ASN A 85 -15.53 9.57 13.22
CA ASN A 85 -15.71 8.86 14.48
C ASN A 85 -16.76 7.73 14.43
N THR A 86 -17.36 7.44 13.27
CA THR A 86 -18.29 6.33 13.07
C THR A 86 -17.58 5.08 12.55
N ASP A 87 -18.23 3.92 12.66
CA ASP A 87 -17.73 2.61 12.19
C ASP A 87 -17.80 2.42 10.67
N GLY A 88 -17.78 3.50 9.89
CA GLY A 88 -17.97 3.43 8.44
C GLY A 88 -17.13 4.43 7.66
N PHE A 89 -17.44 4.50 6.37
CA PHE A 89 -16.91 5.49 5.46
C PHE A 89 -18.03 6.11 4.63
N GLU A 90 -17.80 7.34 4.20
CA GLU A 90 -18.57 7.99 3.15
C GLU A 90 -17.70 8.20 1.93
N GLY A 91 -18.28 8.07 0.74
CA GLY A 91 -17.64 8.34 -0.54
C GLY A 91 -17.60 7.14 -1.46
N VAL A 92 -16.61 7.12 -2.34
CA VAL A 92 -16.57 6.23 -3.51
C VAL A 92 -15.26 5.46 -3.62
N LEU A 93 -15.39 4.21 -4.07
CA LEU A 93 -14.26 3.39 -4.51
C LEU A 93 -14.59 2.82 -5.88
N TYR A 94 -13.74 3.08 -6.86
CA TYR A 94 -13.75 2.47 -8.18
C TYR A 94 -12.60 1.49 -8.33
N ILE A 95 -12.84 0.39 -9.01
CA ILE A 95 -11.87 -0.68 -9.24
C ILE A 95 -11.69 -0.85 -10.74
N PHE A 96 -10.44 -0.89 -11.19
CA PHE A 96 -10.06 -1.13 -12.58
C PHE A 96 -9.06 -2.27 -12.66
N LEU A 97 -9.28 -3.15 -13.65
CA LEU A 97 -8.34 -4.20 -14.01
C LEU A 97 -7.06 -3.59 -14.63
N PRO A 98 -5.95 -4.35 -14.72
CA PRO A 98 -4.67 -3.84 -15.25
C PRO A 98 -4.75 -3.28 -16.68
N ASN A 99 -5.74 -3.71 -17.46
CA ASN A 99 -6.01 -3.24 -18.81
C ASN A 99 -6.90 -1.97 -18.86
N GLY A 100 -7.24 -1.38 -17.71
CA GLY A 100 -8.08 -0.19 -17.59
C GLY A 100 -9.58 -0.45 -17.69
N ILE A 101 -10.03 -1.70 -17.74
CA ILE A 101 -11.45 -2.04 -17.76
C ILE A 101 -12.06 -1.82 -16.36
N PRO A 102 -13.18 -1.10 -16.23
CA PRO A 102 -13.92 -1.00 -14.97
C PRO A 102 -14.33 -2.38 -14.47
N TYR A 103 -13.92 -2.71 -13.25
CA TYR A 103 -14.25 -3.96 -12.58
C TYR A 103 -15.45 -3.83 -11.66
N GLY A 104 -15.59 -2.69 -10.99
CA GLY A 104 -16.68 -2.46 -10.04
C GLY A 104 -16.55 -1.12 -9.33
N TYR A 105 -17.60 -0.73 -8.61
CA TYR A 105 -17.56 0.41 -7.70
C TYR A 105 -18.54 0.26 -6.54
N ILE A 106 -18.26 0.98 -5.46
CA ILE A 106 -19.18 1.24 -4.35
C ILE A 106 -19.27 2.74 -4.08
N SER A 107 -20.46 3.23 -3.77
CA SER A 107 -20.75 4.60 -3.33
C SER A 107 -21.64 4.56 -2.10
N LEU A 108 -21.16 5.17 -1.00
CA LEU A 108 -21.91 5.38 0.25
C LEU A 108 -21.97 6.88 0.56
N PRO A 109 -23.08 7.39 1.11
CA PRO A 109 -24.23 6.66 1.63
C PRO A 109 -25.29 6.31 0.58
N GLU A 110 -25.07 6.57 -0.71
CA GLU A 110 -26.07 6.33 -1.77
C GLU A 110 -26.46 4.84 -1.93
N GLY A 111 -25.70 3.92 -1.33
CA GLY A 111 -26.00 2.50 -1.30
C GLY A 111 -25.90 1.85 -2.69
N ARG A 112 -25.04 2.41 -3.55
CA ARG A 112 -24.85 1.95 -4.93
C ARG A 112 -23.61 1.07 -5.00
N ILE A 113 -23.79 -0.16 -5.44
CA ILE A 113 -22.71 -1.08 -5.76
C ILE A 113 -22.94 -1.60 -7.16
N TRP A 114 -21.87 -1.70 -7.93
CA TRP A 114 -21.87 -2.31 -9.24
C TRP A 114 -20.60 -3.16 -9.39
N VAL A 115 -20.74 -4.29 -10.07
CA VAL A 115 -19.63 -5.18 -10.40
C VAL A 115 -19.77 -5.59 -11.86
N SER A 116 -18.65 -5.73 -12.56
CA SER A 116 -18.62 -6.19 -13.93
C SER A 116 -19.20 -7.60 -14.03
N LYS A 117 -19.94 -7.85 -15.11
CA LYS A 117 -20.44 -9.18 -15.48
C LYS A 117 -19.31 -10.19 -15.74
N ASP A 118 -18.14 -9.67 -16.10
CA ASP A 118 -16.94 -10.46 -16.38
C ASP A 118 -16.08 -10.62 -15.11
N SER A 119 -16.65 -10.32 -13.92
CA SER A 119 -15.99 -10.57 -12.66
C SER A 119 -15.99 -12.07 -12.34
N ASP A 120 -14.84 -12.59 -11.90
CA ASP A 120 -14.72 -13.95 -11.38
C ASP A 120 -15.30 -14.10 -9.96
N VAL A 121 -15.97 -13.05 -9.48
CA VAL A 121 -16.46 -12.96 -8.11
C VAL A 121 -17.81 -13.69 -8.03
N ASN A 122 -17.77 -14.90 -7.46
CA ASN A 122 -18.96 -15.71 -7.19
C ASN A 122 -19.71 -15.17 -5.97
N ILE A 123 -20.48 -14.12 -6.17
CA ILE A 123 -21.31 -13.51 -5.13
C ILE A 123 -22.72 -14.08 -5.19
N GLN A 124 -23.17 -14.60 -4.05
CA GLN A 124 -24.47 -15.23 -3.92
C GLN A 124 -25.58 -14.22 -3.60
N ASP A 125 -25.25 -13.13 -2.90
CA ASP A 125 -26.19 -12.06 -2.59
C ASP A 125 -25.56 -10.65 -2.41
N THR A 126 -26.41 -9.66 -2.20
CA THR A 126 -26.03 -8.25 -2.00
C THR A 126 -25.18 -8.00 -0.73
N THR A 127 -25.33 -8.84 0.29
CA THR A 127 -24.58 -8.73 1.55
C THR A 127 -23.15 -9.18 1.35
N ASP A 128 -22.94 -10.28 0.62
CA ASP A 128 -21.62 -10.77 0.23
C ASP A 128 -20.88 -9.76 -0.65
N LEU A 129 -21.60 -9.10 -1.57
CA LEU A 129 -21.07 -8.02 -2.39
C LEU A 129 -20.59 -6.84 -1.54
N LEU A 130 -21.43 -6.39 -0.60
CA LEU A 130 -21.06 -5.32 0.30
C LEU A 130 -19.83 -5.70 1.14
N GLY A 131 -19.81 -6.91 1.71
CA GLY A 131 -18.68 -7.41 2.48
C GLY A 131 -17.37 -7.45 1.67
N TYR A 132 -17.44 -7.89 0.41
CA TYR A 132 -16.30 -7.86 -0.51
C TYR A 132 -15.77 -6.44 -0.72
N PHE A 133 -16.63 -5.48 -1.06
CA PHE A 133 -16.20 -4.09 -1.27
C PHE A 133 -15.68 -3.44 0.02
N CYS A 134 -16.31 -3.70 1.17
CA CYS A 134 -15.82 -3.23 2.47
C CYS A 134 -14.42 -3.77 2.76
N SER A 135 -14.13 -5.05 2.47
CA SER A 135 -12.78 -5.60 2.66
C SER A 135 -11.71 -4.93 1.78
N LEU A 136 -12.09 -4.45 0.58
CA LEU A 136 -11.20 -3.69 -0.29
C LEU A 136 -10.97 -2.28 0.25
N VAL A 137 -12.02 -1.64 0.78
CA VAL A 137 -11.91 -0.34 1.47
C VAL A 137 -11.01 -0.48 2.69
N ASP A 138 -11.17 -1.53 3.50
CA ASP A 138 -10.32 -1.81 4.65
C ASP A 138 -8.85 -1.98 4.26
N MET A 139 -8.57 -2.67 3.16
CA MET A 139 -7.21 -2.81 2.63
C MET A 139 -6.59 -1.45 2.28
N ILE A 140 -7.32 -0.59 1.58
CA ILE A 140 -6.87 0.78 1.25
C ILE A 140 -6.71 1.63 2.52
N PHE A 141 -7.61 1.49 3.48
CA PHE A 141 -7.55 2.16 4.79
C PHE A 141 -6.29 1.75 5.56
N VAL A 142 -6.01 0.45 5.68
CA VAL A 142 -4.81 -0.07 6.34
C VAL A 142 -3.53 0.42 5.65
N ILE A 143 -3.49 0.42 4.31
CA ILE A 143 -2.36 0.99 3.55
C ILE A 143 -2.15 2.47 3.89
N LYS A 144 -3.24 3.25 3.97
CA LYS A 144 -3.15 4.69 4.30
C LYS A 144 -2.72 4.93 5.74
N LEU A 145 -3.24 4.17 6.70
CA LEU A 145 -2.80 4.24 8.09
C LEU A 145 -1.32 3.88 8.22
N PHE A 146 -0.87 2.83 7.54
CA PHE A 146 0.53 2.45 7.54
C PHE A 146 1.41 3.54 6.92
N GLN A 147 0.95 4.21 5.85
CA GLN A 147 1.64 5.38 5.28
C GLN A 147 1.75 6.55 6.27
N LEU A 148 0.73 6.78 7.10
CA LEU A 148 0.68 7.89 8.05
C LEU A 148 1.52 7.64 9.30
N TYR A 149 1.54 6.40 9.80
CA TYR A 149 2.09 6.08 11.12
C TYR A 149 3.37 5.25 11.09
N ALA A 150 3.71 4.61 9.97
CA ALA A 150 4.95 3.87 9.84
C ALA A 150 6.01 4.67 9.07
N ASP A 151 7.26 4.62 9.57
CA ASP A 151 8.40 5.19 8.88
C ASP A 151 8.68 4.38 7.59
N SER A 152 8.22 4.92 6.47
CA SER A 152 8.15 4.24 5.18
C SER A 152 9.14 4.85 4.19
N GLU A 153 9.85 4.02 3.43
CA GLU A 153 10.69 4.51 2.33
C GLU A 153 9.80 4.88 1.15
N LEU A 154 9.58 6.19 0.95
CA LEU A 154 8.79 6.73 -0.15
C LEU A 154 9.71 7.08 -1.33
N LYS A 155 9.42 6.55 -2.51
CA LYS A 155 10.14 6.92 -3.74
C LYS A 155 9.22 7.59 -4.73
N VAL A 156 9.48 8.85 -4.97
CA VAL A 156 8.77 9.64 -5.97
C VAL A 156 9.36 9.37 -7.36
N VAL A 157 8.51 9.04 -8.32
CA VAL A 157 8.87 8.76 -9.72
C VAL A 157 8.11 9.74 -10.61
N LYS A 158 8.82 10.71 -11.19
CA LYS A 158 8.19 11.74 -12.04
C LYS A 158 7.73 11.17 -13.38
N PRO A 159 6.84 11.87 -14.11
CA PRO A 159 6.46 11.49 -15.46
C PRO A 159 7.68 11.19 -16.34
N ASN A 160 7.60 10.13 -17.13
CA ASN A 160 8.65 9.60 -18.01
C ASN A 160 9.94 9.15 -17.32
N GLN A 161 9.98 9.08 -15.98
CA GLN A 161 11.12 8.52 -15.26
C GLN A 161 11.03 7.00 -15.11
N THR A 162 12.20 6.39 -14.96
CA THR A 162 12.33 4.96 -14.70
C THR A 162 13.00 4.73 -13.35
N LEU A 163 12.32 4.04 -12.45
CA LEU A 163 12.85 3.55 -11.20
C LEU A 163 13.38 2.13 -11.39
N LYS A 164 14.70 1.94 -11.34
CA LYS A 164 15.30 0.60 -11.33
C LYS A 164 15.07 -0.08 -9.97
N LYS A 165 14.64 -1.33 -10.00
CA LYS A 165 14.51 -2.22 -8.84
C LYS A 165 15.65 -3.23 -8.88
N LEU A 166 16.38 -3.38 -7.78
CA LEU A 166 17.48 -4.34 -7.67
C LEU A 166 17.03 -5.79 -7.97
N ASP A 167 15.80 -6.15 -7.58
CA ASP A 167 15.35 -7.56 -7.61
C ASP A 167 14.17 -7.84 -8.57
N LEU A 168 13.55 -6.81 -9.17
CA LEU A 168 12.26 -6.93 -9.88
C LEU A 168 12.21 -6.16 -11.22
N GLY A 169 13.36 -5.78 -11.78
CA GLY A 169 13.42 -5.05 -13.06
C GLY A 169 13.32 -3.53 -12.90
N TYR A 170 12.33 -2.89 -13.52
CA TYR A 170 12.13 -1.44 -13.44
C TYR A 170 10.64 -1.05 -13.44
N ILE A 171 10.31 0.08 -12.80
CA ILE A 171 9.04 0.78 -13.01
C ILE A 171 9.33 1.94 -13.95
N LYS A 172 8.62 2.00 -15.08
CA LYS A 172 8.60 3.17 -15.94
C LYS A 172 7.29 3.93 -15.71
N ASN A 173 7.37 5.18 -15.28
CA ASN A 173 6.19 6.02 -15.14
C ASN A 173 5.85 6.61 -16.52
N GLU A 174 4.90 5.96 -17.21
CA GLU A 174 4.37 6.44 -18.50
C GLU A 174 3.15 7.34 -18.34
N SER A 175 2.71 7.56 -17.09
CA SER A 175 1.58 8.44 -16.79
C SER A 175 2.01 9.91 -16.78
N PRO A 176 1.06 10.85 -17.00
CA PRO A 176 1.33 12.28 -16.84
C PRO A 176 1.43 12.71 -15.36
N PHE A 177 1.15 11.79 -14.42
CA PHE A 177 1.14 12.08 -12.99
C PHE A 177 2.46 11.66 -12.34
N GLU A 178 2.83 12.36 -11.28
CA GLU A 178 3.87 11.88 -10.38
C GLU A 178 3.36 10.66 -9.60
N ILE A 179 4.18 9.61 -9.51
CA ILE A 179 3.83 8.37 -8.82
C ILE A 179 4.70 8.24 -7.57
N THR A 180 4.08 7.91 -6.44
CA THR A 180 4.80 7.54 -5.22
C THR A 180 4.82 6.01 -5.10
N TYR A 181 6.01 5.43 -5.18
CA TYR A 181 6.23 4.02 -4.95
C TYR A 181 6.42 3.76 -3.45
N LEU A 182 5.53 2.95 -2.87
CA LEU A 182 5.54 2.57 -1.47
C LEU A 182 6.29 1.25 -1.28
N ASN A 183 7.38 1.27 -0.50
CA ASN A 183 8.20 0.10 -0.22
C ASN A 183 8.62 0.00 1.25
N SER A 184 8.71 -1.24 1.75
CA SER A 184 9.06 -1.54 3.15
C SER A 184 10.15 -2.61 3.23
N ASN A 185 11.27 -2.38 2.55
CA ASN A 185 12.43 -3.29 2.57
C ASN A 185 13.08 -3.42 3.96
N TRP A 186 12.72 -2.57 4.93
CA TRP A 186 13.15 -2.69 6.33
C TRP A 186 12.44 -3.81 7.09
N PHE A 187 11.28 -4.30 6.61
CA PHE A 187 10.54 -5.41 7.21
C PHE A 187 10.97 -6.78 6.69
N THR A 188 11.69 -6.82 5.56
CA THR A 188 12.23 -8.07 5.01
C THR A 188 13.53 -8.41 5.72
N THR A 189 13.60 -9.57 6.38
CA THR A 189 14.89 -10.17 6.78
C THR A 189 15.67 -10.41 5.50
N LEU A 190 16.68 -9.58 5.25
CA LEU A 190 17.51 -9.71 4.07
C LEU A 190 18.43 -10.91 4.28
N VAL A 191 18.11 -12.02 3.60
CA VAL A 191 18.93 -13.23 3.55
C VAL A 191 19.72 -13.16 2.24
N ARG A 192 20.99 -12.73 2.33
CA ARG A 192 21.92 -12.85 1.21
C ARG A 192 22.68 -14.16 1.35
N SER A 193 22.38 -15.10 0.46
CA SER A 193 23.11 -16.36 0.29
C SER A 193 24.41 -16.16 -0.50
N GLU A 194 24.44 -15.20 -1.42
CA GLU A 194 25.63 -14.83 -2.17
C GLU A 194 26.61 -14.04 -1.28
N GLY A 195 27.88 -14.40 -1.36
CA GLY A 195 28.94 -13.71 -0.62
C GLY A 195 29.13 -12.28 -1.14
N PHE A 196 29.37 -11.32 -0.25
CA PHE A 196 29.72 -9.95 -0.65
C PHE A 196 31.08 -9.55 -0.08
N GLU A 197 31.78 -8.72 -0.83
CA GLU A 197 33.07 -8.16 -0.43
C GLU A 197 32.89 -7.10 0.66
N VAL A 198 33.63 -7.25 1.75
CA VAL A 198 33.76 -6.25 2.80
C VAL A 198 35.13 -5.59 2.63
N ARG A 199 35.13 -4.28 2.38
CA ARG A 199 36.37 -3.49 2.30
C ARG A 199 37.02 -3.36 3.68
N GLY A 200 38.34 -3.34 3.69
CA GLY A 200 39.12 -3.19 4.89
C GLY A 200 38.82 -1.88 5.61
N HIS A 201 38.74 -1.94 6.93
CA HIS A 201 38.40 -0.81 7.78
C HIS A 201 38.99 -0.97 9.18
N PHE A 202 39.15 0.15 9.87
CA PHE A 202 39.48 0.15 11.29
C PHE A 202 38.24 -0.18 12.13
N ARG A 203 38.42 -1.04 13.14
CA ARG A 203 37.39 -1.41 14.12
C ARG A 203 37.95 -1.26 15.53
N LEU A 204 37.20 -0.58 16.39
CA LEU A 204 37.43 -0.63 17.84
C LEU A 204 36.89 -1.95 18.38
N GLN A 205 37.79 -2.87 18.72
CA GLN A 205 37.47 -4.18 19.24
C GLN A 205 37.63 -4.19 20.77
N PRO A 206 36.60 -4.60 21.53
CA PRO A 206 36.75 -4.83 22.97
C PRO A 206 37.77 -5.92 23.24
N LYS A 207 38.70 -5.65 24.17
CA LYS A 207 39.76 -6.58 24.60
C LYS A 207 39.89 -6.53 26.10
N LYS A 208 40.14 -7.69 26.71
CA LYS A 208 40.37 -7.78 28.16
C LYS A 208 41.87 -7.78 28.41
N VAL A 209 42.34 -6.81 29.20
CA VAL A 209 43.75 -6.68 29.61
C VAL A 209 43.74 -6.66 31.13
N ASP A 210 44.42 -7.62 31.75
CA ASP A 210 44.54 -7.76 33.21
C ASP A 210 43.20 -7.75 33.97
N GLY A 211 42.17 -8.34 33.36
CA GLY A 211 40.83 -8.42 33.96
C GLY A 211 39.91 -7.24 33.64
N GLU A 212 40.46 -6.13 33.14
CA GLU A 212 39.72 -4.92 32.78
C GLU A 212 39.36 -4.88 31.29
N TRP A 213 38.17 -4.35 30.98
CA TRP A 213 37.72 -4.18 29.60
C TRP A 213 38.28 -2.89 29.02
N THR A 214 39.09 -3.01 27.97
CA THR A 214 39.55 -1.90 27.14
C THR A 214 39.11 -2.06 25.69
N LYS A 215 39.39 -1.07 24.85
CA LYS A 215 39.14 -1.10 23.41
C LYS A 215 40.46 -0.93 22.67
N GLU A 216 40.74 -1.84 21.76
CA GLU A 216 41.90 -1.81 20.87
C GLU A 216 41.43 -1.45 19.46
N LEU A 217 42.11 -0.49 18.81
CA LEU A 217 41.85 -0.18 17.41
C LEU A 217 42.61 -1.19 16.54
N ILE A 218 41.89 -2.00 15.78
CA ILE A 218 42.47 -2.99 14.88
C ILE A 218 42.09 -2.70 13.43
N TRP A 219 42.95 -3.07 12.48
CA TRP A 219 42.61 -3.09 11.07
C TRP A 219 42.01 -4.46 10.70
N ILE A 220 40.85 -4.45 10.06
CA ILE A 220 40.27 -5.64 9.43
C ILE A 220 40.56 -5.53 7.95
N SER A 221 41.28 -6.50 7.38
CA SER A 221 41.56 -6.57 5.94
C SER A 221 40.32 -6.97 5.14
N ASP A 222 40.35 -6.73 3.83
CA ASP A 222 39.29 -7.12 2.90
C ASP A 222 38.96 -8.62 3.02
N PHE A 223 37.67 -8.95 3.09
CA PHE A 223 37.22 -10.33 3.17
C PHE A 223 35.86 -10.52 2.50
N VAL A 224 35.56 -11.74 2.06
CA VAL A 224 34.24 -12.12 1.56
C VAL A 224 33.40 -12.66 2.71
N LYS A 225 32.24 -12.05 2.95
CA LYS A 225 31.29 -12.53 3.96
C LYS A 225 30.23 -13.40 3.29
N SER A 226 30.22 -14.70 3.57
CA SER A 226 29.20 -15.65 3.12
C SER A 226 28.08 -15.77 4.15
N GLY A 227 26.83 -15.66 3.70
CA GLY A 227 25.65 -15.80 4.56
C GLY A 227 25.47 -14.59 5.49
N TYR A 228 24.59 -13.68 5.09
CA TYR A 228 24.20 -12.55 5.93
C TYR A 228 22.70 -12.55 6.15
N THR A 229 22.33 -12.73 7.41
CA THR A 229 20.96 -12.58 7.89
C THR A 229 20.91 -11.30 8.71
N SER A 230 20.41 -10.23 8.11
CA SER A 230 20.07 -9.03 8.89
C SER A 230 18.70 -9.23 9.49
N LYS A 231 18.63 -9.45 10.81
CA LYS A 231 17.36 -9.43 11.52
C LYS A 231 16.87 -7.98 11.57
N SER A 232 15.64 -7.74 11.10
CA SER A 232 15.00 -6.45 11.32
C SER A 232 14.89 -6.20 12.83
N LYS A 233 15.19 -4.97 13.27
CA LYS A 233 14.93 -4.56 14.64
C LYS A 233 13.48 -4.12 14.72
N ILE A 234 12.70 -4.83 15.55
CA ILE A 234 11.35 -4.43 15.98
C ILE A 234 11.49 -3.38 17.06
#